data_AF-A0A7W0X9C6-F1
#
_entry.id   AF-A0A7W0X9C6-F1
#
_cell.length_a   1.000
_cell.length_b   1.000
_cell.length_c   1.000
_cell.angle_alpha   90.00
_cell.angle_beta   90.00
_cell.angle_gamma   90.00
#
_symmetry.space_group_name_H-M   'P 1'
#
loop_
_entity.id
_entity.type
_entity.pdbx_description
1 polymer ?
#
loop_
_entity_poly.entity_id
_entity_poly.type
_entity_poly.pdbx_seq_one_letter_code
_entity_poly.pdbx_strand_id
1 'polypeptide(L)' 'NDCTGNDFVADTPAAQGANMGKPRFPHISCNNGPDGDMFMNYMDYVDDEAMVMFTVGQVARMNAALAGPRKKLAGL' A
#
# COMPACT_ATOMS: atom_id res chain seq x y z
N ASN A 1 7.79 16.33 6.53
CA ASN A 1 8.75 15.25 6.21
C ASN A 1 8.86 14.30 7.39
N ASP A 2 7.79 13.54 7.61
CA ASP A 2 7.69 12.53 8.65
C ASP A 2 7.72 11.16 7.95
N CYS A 3 8.52 10.23 8.48
CA CYS A 3 8.65 8.85 8.01
C CYS A 3 8.38 7.86 9.15
N THR A 4 7.72 8.32 10.23
CA THR A 4 7.39 7.50 11.40
C THR A 4 6.02 6.85 11.29
N GLY A 5 5.17 7.34 10.38
CA GLY A 5 3.90 6.72 10.03
C GLY A 5 4.07 5.34 9.40
N ASN A 6 3.14 4.44 9.67
CA ASN A 6 3.16 3.07 9.16
C ASN A 6 1.72 2.62 8.89
N ASP A 7 1.51 1.87 7.80
CA ASP A 7 0.21 1.28 7.42
C ASP A 7 -0.04 -0.10 8.07
N PHE A 8 0.92 -0.57 8.86
CA PHE A 8 0.98 -1.86 9.53
C PHE A 8 1.00 -3.05 8.57
N VAL A 9 1.67 -2.90 7.42
CA VAL A 9 1.95 -3.97 6.47
C VAL A 9 3.45 -4.01 6.17
N ALA A 10 4.12 -5.11 6.50
CA ALA A 10 5.59 -5.16 6.41
C ALA A 10 6.14 -5.20 4.97
N ASP A 11 5.32 -5.58 3.99
CA ASP A 11 5.70 -5.67 2.58
C ASP A 11 5.28 -4.45 1.73
N THR A 12 4.78 -3.39 2.37
CA THR A 12 4.66 -2.05 1.77
C THR A 12 5.83 -1.19 2.26
N PRO A 13 6.72 -0.71 1.38
CA PRO A 13 7.82 0.15 1.77
C PRO A 13 7.33 1.44 2.45
N ALA A 14 8.07 1.93 3.44
CA ALA A 14 7.74 3.19 4.10
C ALA A 14 7.74 4.34 3.09
N ALA A 15 6.66 5.12 3.03
CA ALA A 15 6.51 6.27 2.15
C ALA A 15 6.33 7.57 2.95
N GLN A 16 6.90 8.67 2.48
CA GLN A 16 6.82 9.98 3.16
C GLN A 16 5.41 10.59 3.10
N GLY A 17 4.64 10.22 2.07
CA GLY A 17 3.30 10.72 1.81
C GLY A 17 2.70 10.02 0.61
N ALA A 18 1.48 10.44 0.24
CA ALA A 18 0.80 9.91 -0.92
C ALA A 18 1.46 10.38 -2.24
N ASN A 19 1.52 9.49 -3.21
CA ASN A 19 1.87 9.79 -4.59
C ASN A 19 0.61 10.11 -5.39
N MET A 20 0.73 10.96 -6.41
CA MET A 20 -0.39 11.44 -7.23
C MET A 20 -0.03 11.35 -8.72
N GLY A 21 -1.04 11.26 -9.59
CA GLY A 21 -0.84 11.18 -11.04
C GLY A 21 -0.21 9.85 -11.46
N LYS A 22 0.83 9.90 -12.30
CA LYS A 22 1.54 8.72 -12.81
C LYS A 22 3.05 8.83 -12.56
N PRO A 23 3.53 8.57 -11.32
CA PRO A 23 4.93 8.66 -10.97
C PRO A 23 5.81 7.76 -11.85
N ARG A 24 7.09 8.13 -12.02
CA ARG A 24 8.08 7.28 -12.69
C ARG A 24 8.84 6.46 -11.67
N PHE A 25 9.02 5.18 -11.97
CA PHE A 25 9.83 4.30 -11.14
C PHE A 25 11.34 4.59 -11.32
N PRO A 26 12.15 4.59 -10.23
CA PRO A 26 11.73 4.54 -8.83
C PRO A 26 11.32 5.92 -8.29
N HIS A 27 10.38 5.95 -7.35
CA HIS A 27 10.07 7.14 -6.55
C HIS A 27 10.58 6.93 -5.12
N ILE A 28 11.81 7.36 -4.82
CA ILE A 28 12.45 7.07 -3.53
C ILE A 28 12.01 8.09 -2.47
N SER A 29 11.52 7.58 -1.34
CA SER A 29 11.28 8.38 -0.13
C SER A 29 11.69 7.59 1.12
N CYS A 30 11.73 8.21 2.30
CA CYS A 30 11.99 7.52 3.59
C CYS A 30 13.13 6.46 3.61
N ASN A 31 14.19 6.67 2.83
CA ASN A 31 15.31 5.73 2.66
C ASN A 31 14.91 4.31 2.19
N ASN A 32 13.84 4.18 1.40
CA ASN A 32 13.33 2.91 0.87
C ASN A 32 13.93 2.50 -0.50
N GLY A 33 15.09 3.04 -0.86
CA GLY A 33 15.79 2.68 -2.09
C GLY A 33 16.34 1.25 -2.06
N PRO A 34 16.63 0.65 -3.24
CA PRO A 34 16.64 1.30 -4.55
C PRO A 34 15.26 1.35 -5.24
N ASP A 35 14.30 0.55 -4.78
CA ASP A 35 13.04 0.36 -5.50
C ASP A 35 12.02 1.47 -5.24
N GLY A 36 12.08 2.11 -4.07
CA GLY A 36 11.25 3.29 -3.77
C GLY A 36 9.88 2.96 -3.18
N ASP A 37 9.03 3.97 -3.17
CA ASP A 37 7.62 3.88 -2.81
C ASP A 37 6.91 2.93 -3.77
N MET A 38 6.03 2.09 -3.21
CA MET A 38 5.15 1.24 -4.00
C MET A 38 3.94 2.04 -4.49
N PHE A 39 4.17 3.08 -5.31
CA PHE A 39 3.13 4.02 -5.75
C PHE A 39 2.02 3.38 -6.59
N MET A 40 2.28 2.20 -7.17
CA MET A 40 1.29 1.43 -7.92
C MET A 40 0.35 0.59 -7.03
N ASN A 41 0.49 0.68 -5.71
CA ASN A 41 -0.38 0.03 -4.74
C ASN A 41 -1.77 0.69 -4.75
N TYR A 42 -2.84 -0.11 -4.65
CA TYR A 42 -4.22 0.41 -4.59
C TYR A 42 -4.51 1.28 -3.35
N MET A 43 -3.63 1.28 -2.34
CA MET A 43 -3.74 2.12 -1.15
C MET A 43 -3.00 3.46 -1.26
N ASP A 44 -2.37 3.76 -2.39
CA ASP A 44 -1.84 5.10 -2.70
C ASP A 44 -2.88 5.95 -3.47
N TYR A 45 -2.56 7.21 -3.80
CA TYR A 45 -3.46 8.16 -4.47
C TYR A 45 -3.06 8.49 -5.92
N VAL A 46 -2.34 7.58 -6.59
CA VAL A 46 -2.05 7.69 -8.03
C VAL A 46 -3.35 7.61 -8.86
N ASP A 47 -3.27 7.93 -10.14
CA ASP A 47 -4.39 7.74 -11.06
C ASP A 47 -4.74 6.24 -11.18
N ASP A 48 -6.01 5.90 -11.44
CA ASP A 48 -6.47 4.52 -11.63
C ASP A 48 -5.62 3.72 -12.64
N GLU A 49 -5.14 4.37 -13.69
CA GLU A 49 -4.28 3.74 -14.71
C GLU A 49 -2.88 3.37 -14.19
N ALA A 50 -2.46 3.90 -13.05
CA ALA A 50 -1.15 3.67 -12.44
C ALA A 50 -1.21 2.75 -11.20
N MET A 51 -2.38 2.51 -10.61
CA MET A 51 -2.56 1.54 -9.52
C MET A 51 -2.98 0.17 -10.05
N VAL A 52 -2.30 -0.90 -9.63
CA VAL A 52 -2.51 -2.23 -10.23
C VAL A 52 -2.39 -3.41 -9.26
N MET A 53 -2.10 -3.19 -7.97
CA MET A 53 -1.87 -4.31 -7.05
C MET A 53 -2.16 -4.04 -5.58
N PHE A 54 -2.50 -5.13 -4.87
CA PHE A 54 -2.32 -5.26 -3.42
C PHE A 54 -1.10 -6.14 -3.13
N THR A 55 -0.51 -6.00 -1.95
CA THR A 55 0.54 -6.90 -1.46
C THR A 55 -0.01 -8.14 -0.76
N VAL A 56 0.84 -9.13 -0.52
CA VAL A 56 0.45 -10.34 0.22
C VAL A 56 0.11 -10.00 1.68
N GLY A 57 0.86 -9.09 2.29
CA GLY A 57 0.59 -8.59 3.64
C GLY A 57 -0.75 -7.86 3.74
N GLN A 58 -1.10 -7.04 2.73
CA GLN A 58 -2.41 -6.39 2.66
C GLN A 58 -3.53 -7.42 2.54
N VAL A 59 -3.36 -8.45 1.69
CA VAL A 59 -4.32 -9.56 1.57
C VAL A 59 -4.48 -10.32 2.90
N ALA A 60 -3.39 -10.56 3.65
CA ALA A 60 -3.47 -11.19 4.95
C ALA A 60 -4.32 -10.38 5.95
N ARG A 61 -4.19 -9.04 5.94
CA ARG A 61 -5.03 -8.15 6.76
C ARG A 61 -6.49 -8.15 6.30
N MET A 62 -6.75 -8.16 5.00
CA MET A 62 -8.12 -8.27 4.46
C MET A 62 -8.78 -9.59 4.90
N ASN A 63 -8.06 -10.71 4.82
CA ASN A 63 -8.53 -12.01 5.30
C ASN A 63 -8.81 -12.00 6.80
N ALA A 64 -7.95 -11.38 7.61
CA ALA A 64 -8.20 -11.24 9.05
C ALA A 64 -9.46 -10.42 9.35
N ALA A 65 -9.72 -9.35 8.58
CA ALA A 65 -10.95 -8.58 8.70
C ALA A 65 -12.20 -9.43 8.38
N LEU A 66 -12.15 -10.23 7.31
CA LEU A 66 -13.23 -11.15 6.92
C LEU A 66 -13.39 -12.31 7.90
N ALA A 67 -12.33 -12.78 8.56
CA ALA A 67 -12.43 -13.81 9.59
C ALA A 67 -12.99 -13.26 10.93
N GLY A 68 -12.82 -11.95 11.18
CA GLY A 68 -13.20 -11.30 12.43
C GLY A 68 -14.36 -10.29 12.26
N PRO A 69 -14.08 -8.98 12.34
CA PRO A 69 -15.11 -7.94 12.44
C PRO A 69 -16.09 -7.91 11.26
N ARG A 70 -15.67 -8.38 10.08
CA ARG A 70 -16.48 -8.42 8.85
C ARG A 70 -16.93 -9.83 8.48
N LYS A 71 -16.97 -10.78 9.43
CA LYS A 71 -17.37 -12.17 9.19
C LYS A 71 -18.73 -12.35 8.53
N LYS A 72 -19.66 -11.39 8.67
CA LYS A 72 -20.96 -11.41 7.97
C LYS A 72 -20.84 -11.27 6.44
N LEU A 73 -19.72 -10.75 5.93
CA LEU A 73 -19.42 -10.64 4.51
C LEU A 73 -18.62 -11.85 4.00
N ALA A 74 -18.05 -12.66 4.90
CA ALA A 74 -17.28 -13.82 4.52
C ALA A 74 -18.23 -14.92 4.00
N GLY A 75 -18.12 -15.24 2.71
CA GLY A 75 -18.89 -16.31 2.08
C GLY A 75 -20.32 -15.92 1.66
N LEU A 76 -20.60 -14.63 1.42
CA LEU A 76 -21.64 -14.27 0.46
C LEU A 76 -21.28 -14.80 -0.93
#